data_AF-A0A5B9CXG1-F1
#
_entry.id   AF-A0A5B9CXG1-F1
#
_cell.length_a   1.000
_cell.length_b   1.000
_cell.length_c   1.000
_cell.angle_alpha   90.00
_cell.angle_beta   90.00
_cell.angle_gamma   90.00
#
_symmetry.space_group_name_H-M   'P 1'
#
loop_
_entity.id
_entity.type
_entity.pdbx_description
1 polymer ?
#
loop_
_entity_poly.entity_id
_entity_poly.type
_entity_poly.pdbx_seq_one_letter_code
_entity_poly.pdbx_strand_id
1 'polypeptide(L)'
;MDICTFWYSGQLRLVDRLCLSSMVKTGQRVKLFSYDKEIDNLPAGVELHKAESILPRSAIYRLDPHFSDDRPGCTIVQFSDFFRVMLMKYQQGVWLDTDVYLVRQFYPDANKVWLARENKRRVGVSALYFPPDNPIIKAFEDYWAGTEMIPHWLGVKRRVWRPFWLKRKKIPILPGNLGVTIFGNDGISRLAKKYGFFHEAKEKETFYYWTGRKTEHIFEPAFGVRPLTDSRLIGFHIHRKTKTTQRPQEGSFYHWAVSRIPEAHDLFR
;
A
#
# COMPACT_ATOMS: atom_id res chain seq x y z
N MET A 1 -1.99 6.34 17.40
CA MET A 1 -1.08 5.62 16.49
C MET A 1 -0.82 6.52 15.29
N ASP A 2 0.43 6.64 14.87
CA ASP A 2 0.82 7.49 13.74
C ASP A 2 0.53 6.77 12.42
N ILE A 3 0.18 7.53 11.37
CA ILE A 3 0.09 6.99 10.02
C ILE A 3 1.49 6.96 9.43
N CYS A 4 1.88 5.82 8.88
CA CYS A 4 3.14 5.61 8.21
C CYS A 4 2.92 5.19 6.76
N THR A 5 3.74 5.74 5.87
CA THR A 5 3.71 5.44 4.44
C THR A 5 5.11 5.50 3.86
N PHE A 6 5.31 5.04 2.63
CA PHE A 6 6.62 4.90 2.00
C PHE A 6 6.61 5.41 0.58
N TRP A 7 7.61 6.22 0.25
CA TRP A 7 7.90 6.66 -1.10
C TRP A 7 9.38 6.41 -1.38
N TYR A 8 9.68 5.58 -2.38
CA TYR A 8 11.04 5.09 -2.59
C TYR A 8 12.03 6.22 -2.91
N SER A 9 11.70 7.06 -3.89
CA SER A 9 12.45 8.26 -4.26
C SER A 9 11.66 9.10 -5.29
N GLY A 10 12.14 10.31 -5.53
CA GLY A 10 11.64 11.27 -6.50
C GLY A 10 10.43 12.07 -6.02
N GLN A 11 9.93 12.90 -6.93
CA GLN A 11 8.76 13.75 -6.69
C GLN A 11 7.50 12.91 -6.47
N LEU A 12 6.68 13.32 -5.50
CA LEU A 12 5.37 12.72 -5.26
C LEU A 12 4.44 13.03 -6.45
N ARG A 13 3.61 12.07 -6.85
CA ARG A 13 2.59 12.34 -7.87
C ARG A 13 1.49 13.21 -7.27
N LEU A 14 0.70 13.84 -8.14
CA LEU A 14 -0.45 14.64 -7.73
C LEU A 14 -1.37 13.88 -6.76
N VAL A 15 -1.71 12.63 -7.08
CA VAL A 15 -2.58 11.79 -6.24
C VAL A 15 -1.97 11.50 -4.88
N ASP A 16 -0.64 11.31 -4.79
CA ASP A 16 0.01 11.04 -3.51
C ASP A 16 -0.02 12.28 -2.62
N ARG A 17 0.24 13.46 -3.20
CA ARG A 17 0.16 14.73 -2.48
C ARG A 17 -1.25 14.95 -1.93
N LEU A 18 -2.27 14.75 -2.77
CA LEU A 18 -3.68 14.86 -2.36
C LEU A 18 -4.01 13.92 -1.20
N CYS A 19 -3.61 12.65 -1.31
CA CYS A 19 -3.88 11.63 -0.29
C CYS A 19 -3.13 11.90 1.01
N LEU A 20 -1.85 12.26 0.96
CA LEU A 20 -1.08 12.64 2.15
C LEU A 20 -1.68 13.88 2.86
N SER A 21 -2.04 14.92 2.10
CA SER A 21 -2.74 16.09 2.66
C SER A 21 -4.06 15.69 3.31
N SER A 22 -4.80 14.74 2.74
CA SER A 22 -6.04 14.24 3.35
C SER A 22 -5.80 13.53 4.68
N MET A 23 -4.70 12.78 4.81
CA MET A 23 -4.30 12.15 6.07
C MET A 23 -4.00 13.21 7.14
N VAL A 24 -3.19 14.22 6.82
CA VAL A 24 -2.86 15.34 7.72
C VAL A 24 -4.13 16.09 8.15
N LYS A 25 -5.05 16.33 7.21
CA LYS A 25 -6.32 17.04 7.47
C LYS A 25 -7.18 16.36 8.54
N THR A 26 -7.04 15.05 8.73
CA THR A 26 -7.75 14.34 9.82
C THR A 26 -7.20 14.67 11.22
N GLY A 27 -6.11 15.44 11.32
CA GLY A 27 -5.41 15.75 12.57
C GLY A 27 -4.48 14.62 13.04
N GLN A 28 -4.30 13.56 12.25
CA GLN A 28 -3.34 12.52 12.56
C GLN A 28 -1.93 12.90 12.12
N ARG A 29 -0.94 12.49 12.91
CA ARG A 29 0.47 12.59 12.55
C ARG A 29 0.78 11.63 11.39
N VAL A 30 1.41 12.16 10.34
CA VAL A 30 1.73 11.42 9.10
C VAL A 30 3.24 11.40 8.90
N LYS A 31 3.81 10.19 8.83
CA LYS A 31 5.22 9.93 8.56
C LYS A 31 5.38 9.34 7.17
N LEU A 32 6.07 10.06 6.29
CA LEU A 32 6.52 9.57 4.99
C LEU A 32 7.96 9.07 5.11
N PHE A 33 8.18 7.78 4.93
CA PHE A 33 9.52 7.21 4.85
C PHE A 33 10.03 7.28 3.41
N SER A 34 11.24 7.80 3.22
CA SER A 34 11.91 7.88 1.92
C SER A 34 13.41 7.65 2.03
N TYR A 35 14.03 7.24 0.91
CA TYR A 35 15.48 7.23 0.76
C TYR A 35 16.05 8.59 0.35
N ASP A 36 15.21 9.50 -0.12
CA ASP A 36 15.64 10.85 -0.43
C ASP A 36 15.75 11.68 0.84
N LYS A 37 16.78 12.55 0.89
CA LYS A 37 17.01 13.46 2.01
C LYS A 37 15.96 14.56 2.10
N GLU A 38 15.41 14.94 0.94
CA GLU A 38 14.39 15.97 0.78
C GLU A 38 13.47 15.59 -0.39
N ILE A 39 12.22 16.07 -0.34
CA ILE A 39 11.24 15.93 -1.42
C ILE A 39 10.60 17.31 -1.60
N ASP A 40 10.91 17.98 -2.72
CA ASP A 40 10.51 19.39 -2.92
C ASP A 40 9.01 19.61 -2.80
N ASN A 41 8.21 18.65 -3.29
CA ASN A 41 6.76 18.75 -3.33
C ASN A 41 6.04 18.02 -2.17
N LEU A 42 6.74 17.83 -1.04
CA LEU A 42 6.18 17.25 0.18
C LEU A 42 5.03 18.12 0.72
N PRO A 43 3.82 17.56 0.94
CA PRO A 43 2.71 18.34 1.50
C PRO A 43 2.98 18.84 2.92
N ALA A 44 2.43 20.01 3.24
CA ALA A 44 2.55 20.59 4.57
C ALA A 44 1.98 19.65 5.64
N GLY A 45 2.68 19.53 6.77
CA GLY A 45 2.31 18.67 7.90
C GLY A 45 2.67 17.20 7.74
N VAL A 46 3.23 16.78 6.59
CA VAL A 46 3.82 15.44 6.44
C VAL A 46 5.26 15.48 6.96
N GLU A 47 5.61 14.56 7.85
CA GLU A 47 6.98 14.43 8.35
C GLU A 47 7.77 13.48 7.46
N LEU A 48 8.94 13.92 6.98
CA LEU A 48 9.87 13.08 6.24
C LEU A 48 10.77 12.29 7.20
N HIS A 49 10.80 10.97 7.06
CA HIS A 49 11.60 10.05 7.86
C HIS A 49 12.53 9.21 6.98
N LYS A 50 13.70 8.83 7.51
CA LYS A 50 14.70 8.03 6.79
C LYS A 50 14.26 6.57 6.67
N ALA A 51 14.07 6.09 5.44
CA ALA A 51 13.68 4.72 5.16
C ALA A 51 14.74 3.68 5.58
N GLU A 52 16.01 4.05 5.62
CA GLU A 52 17.13 3.19 6.05
C GLU A 52 16.94 2.62 7.46
N SER A 53 16.19 3.31 8.32
CA SER A 53 15.89 2.84 9.68
C SER A 53 14.97 1.61 9.72
N ILE A 54 14.21 1.37 8.64
CA ILE A 54 13.24 0.28 8.53
C ILE A 54 13.78 -0.84 7.64
N LEU A 55 14.26 -0.47 6.46
CA LEU A 55 14.85 -1.40 5.50
C LEU A 55 15.94 -0.66 4.73
N PRO A 56 17.19 -1.17 4.68
CA PRO A 56 18.26 -0.49 3.96
C PRO A 56 17.97 -0.50 2.45
N ARG A 57 18.32 0.56 1.70
CA ARG A 57 18.04 0.61 0.25
C ARG A 57 18.63 -0.58 -0.52
N SER A 58 19.79 -1.08 -0.09
CA SER A 58 20.46 -2.26 -0.66
C SER A 58 19.65 -3.54 -0.58
N ALA A 59 18.65 -3.61 0.30
CA ALA A 59 17.73 -4.73 0.40
C ALA A 59 16.99 -5.00 -0.93
N ILE A 60 16.80 -3.98 -1.79
CA ILE A 60 16.11 -4.17 -3.07
C ILE A 60 16.80 -5.19 -3.98
N TYR A 61 18.13 -5.31 -3.88
CA TYR A 61 18.92 -6.27 -4.66
C TYR A 61 18.70 -7.73 -4.23
N ARG A 62 18.15 -7.96 -3.02
CA ARG A 62 17.69 -9.31 -2.61
C ARG A 62 16.47 -9.76 -3.41
N LEU A 63 15.64 -8.82 -3.85
CA LEU A 63 14.44 -9.08 -4.65
C LEU A 63 14.76 -9.16 -6.14
N ASP A 64 15.68 -8.31 -6.59
CA ASP A 64 16.14 -8.27 -7.98
C ASP A 64 17.60 -7.84 -8.05
N PRO A 65 18.54 -8.78 -8.27
CA PRO A 65 19.97 -8.47 -8.38
C PRO A 65 20.33 -7.54 -9.54
N HIS A 66 19.43 -7.35 -10.52
CA HIS A 66 19.61 -6.49 -11.68
C HIS A 66 18.74 -5.23 -11.61
N PHE A 67 18.26 -4.89 -10.41
CA PHE A 67 17.44 -3.71 -10.19
C PHE A 67 18.13 -2.43 -10.70
N SER A 68 17.36 -1.57 -11.35
CA SER A 68 17.78 -0.26 -11.82
C SER A 68 16.67 0.75 -11.50
N ASP A 69 17.06 1.91 -10.97
CA ASP A 69 16.14 3.00 -10.64
C ASP A 69 15.41 3.53 -11.90
N ASP A 70 15.99 3.38 -13.10
CA ASP A 70 15.36 3.78 -14.37
C ASP A 70 14.23 2.82 -14.80
N ARG A 71 14.28 1.57 -14.34
CA ARG A 71 13.32 0.52 -14.69
C ARG A 71 12.87 -0.25 -13.46
N PRO A 72 12.22 0.44 -12.51
CA PRO A 72 11.93 -0.14 -11.19
C PRO A 72 10.93 -1.30 -11.25
N GLY A 73 10.09 -1.33 -12.28
CA GLY A 73 9.13 -2.39 -12.55
C GLY A 73 8.24 -2.71 -11.34
N CYS A 74 8.01 -3.99 -11.09
CA CYS A 74 7.27 -4.44 -9.91
C CYS A 74 8.14 -4.59 -8.66
N THR A 75 9.46 -4.42 -8.76
CA THR A 75 10.40 -4.66 -7.65
C THR A 75 10.17 -3.66 -6.54
N ILE A 76 9.95 -2.37 -6.84
CA ILE A 76 9.60 -1.35 -5.82
C ILE A 76 8.27 -1.68 -5.13
N VAL A 77 7.29 -2.24 -5.84
CA VAL A 77 6.01 -2.62 -5.24
C VAL A 77 6.21 -3.74 -4.21
N GLN A 78 6.99 -4.76 -4.58
CA GLN A 78 7.35 -5.86 -3.68
C GLN A 78 8.23 -5.40 -2.52
N PHE A 79 9.12 -4.43 -2.77
CA PHE A 79 9.91 -3.79 -1.73
C PHE A 79 9.05 -3.05 -0.72
N SER A 80 8.06 -2.28 -1.19
CA SER A 80 7.04 -1.62 -0.36
C SER A 80 6.23 -2.64 0.46
N ASP A 81 5.93 -3.82 -0.10
CA ASP A 81 5.28 -4.90 0.65
C ASP A 81 6.13 -5.41 1.83
N PHE A 82 7.45 -5.48 1.71
CA PHE A 82 8.33 -5.75 2.86
C PHE A 82 8.39 -4.59 3.82
N PHE A 83 8.58 -3.39 3.28
CA PHE A 83 8.75 -2.18 4.08
C PHE A 83 7.59 -1.99 5.06
N ARG A 84 6.34 -2.18 4.62
CA ARG A 84 5.18 -2.03 5.50
C ARG A 84 5.11 -3.03 6.64
N VAL A 85 5.56 -4.27 6.43
CA VAL A 85 5.61 -5.28 7.49
C VAL A 85 6.72 -4.98 8.48
N MET A 86 7.91 -4.65 7.97
CA MET A 86 9.06 -4.31 8.82
C MET A 86 8.83 -3.02 9.62
N LEU A 87 8.09 -2.07 9.08
CA LEU A 87 7.72 -0.85 9.78
C LEU A 87 6.93 -1.13 11.08
N MET A 88 6.05 -2.13 11.06
CA MET A 88 5.25 -2.54 12.21
C MET A 88 6.07 -3.30 13.25
N LYS A 89 7.06 -4.10 12.82
CA LYS A 89 8.05 -4.71 13.72
C LYS A 89 8.73 -3.63 14.59
N TYR A 90 9.10 -2.51 13.97
CA TYR A 90 9.74 -1.38 14.66
C TYR A 90 8.75 -0.39 15.27
N GLN A 91 7.48 -0.78 15.44
CA GLN A 91 6.47 -0.01 16.19
C GLN A 91 6.27 1.44 15.69
N GLN A 92 6.49 1.72 14.41
CA GLN A 92 6.44 3.11 13.92
C GLN A 92 5.01 3.66 13.79
N GLY A 93 4.03 2.79 13.53
CA GLY A 93 2.64 3.18 13.34
C GLY A 93 1.83 2.21 12.48
N VAL A 94 0.68 2.68 12.01
CA VAL A 94 -0.21 1.98 11.08
C VAL A 94 0.18 2.29 9.64
N TRP A 95 0.08 1.32 8.75
CA TRP A 95 0.39 1.54 7.34
C TRP A 95 -0.80 2.06 6.55
N LEU A 96 -0.56 3.09 5.74
CA LEU A 96 -1.38 3.47 4.59
C LEU A 96 -0.50 3.64 3.34
N ASP A 97 -0.92 3.15 2.18
CA ASP A 97 -0.26 3.49 0.91
C ASP A 97 -0.40 5.01 0.64
N THR A 98 0.57 5.59 -0.07
CA THR A 98 0.57 7.03 -0.40
C THR A 98 -0.65 7.45 -1.24
N ASP A 99 -1.33 6.50 -1.88
CA ASP A 99 -2.51 6.70 -2.72
C ASP A 99 -3.83 6.36 -2.00
N VAL A 100 -3.85 6.40 -0.67
CA VAL A 100 -5.07 6.30 0.15
C VAL A 100 -5.56 7.68 0.59
N TYR A 101 -6.74 8.09 0.10
CA TYR A 101 -7.41 9.30 0.58
C TYR A 101 -8.11 8.99 1.90
N LEU A 102 -7.77 9.69 2.98
CA LEU A 102 -8.32 9.45 4.30
C LEU A 102 -9.46 10.44 4.59
N VAL A 103 -10.64 9.89 4.92
CA VAL A 103 -11.85 10.69 5.18
C VAL A 103 -12.02 10.97 6.66
N ARG A 104 -11.60 10.04 7.52
CA ARG A 104 -11.65 10.17 8.98
C ARG A 104 -10.44 9.52 9.63
N GLN A 105 -10.23 9.84 10.91
CA GLN A 105 -9.12 9.28 11.66
C GLN A 105 -9.14 7.73 11.65
N PHE A 106 -7.97 7.14 11.49
CA PHE A 106 -7.72 5.72 11.47
C PHE A 106 -6.82 5.31 12.64
N TYR A 107 -7.43 4.76 13.68
CA TYR A 107 -6.75 4.26 14.88
C TYR A 107 -7.13 2.79 15.12
N PRO A 108 -6.41 1.83 14.50
CA PRO A 108 -6.60 0.44 14.86
C PRO A 108 -6.19 0.19 16.33
N ASP A 109 -6.80 -0.82 16.94
CA ASP A 109 -6.41 -1.33 18.26
C ASP A 109 -4.98 -1.89 18.17
N ALA A 110 -4.05 -1.35 18.96
CA ALA A 110 -2.63 -1.70 18.90
C ALA A 110 -2.35 -3.17 19.28
N ASN A 111 -3.28 -3.83 19.94
CA ASN A 111 -3.16 -5.24 20.34
C ASN A 111 -3.81 -6.19 19.34
N LYS A 112 -4.40 -5.69 18.24
CA LYS A 112 -5.14 -6.51 17.29
C LYS A 112 -4.68 -6.28 15.87
N VAL A 113 -4.75 -7.34 15.06
CA VAL A 113 -4.56 -7.22 13.62
C VAL A 113 -5.67 -6.37 13.03
N TRP A 114 -5.30 -5.44 12.16
CA TRP A 114 -6.24 -4.70 11.34
C TRP A 114 -5.99 -4.98 9.87
N LEU A 115 -6.96 -5.62 9.23
CA LEU A 115 -7.00 -5.88 7.80
C LEU A 115 -8.39 -5.55 7.27
N ALA A 116 -8.50 -5.23 5.98
CA ALA A 116 -9.80 -5.10 5.32
C ALA A 116 -9.86 -5.97 4.06
N ARG A 117 -11.06 -6.49 3.78
CA ARG A 117 -11.34 -7.31 2.60
C ARG A 117 -11.17 -6.48 1.33
N GLU A 118 -10.39 -6.98 0.38
CA GLU A 118 -10.47 -6.53 -1.01
C GLU A 118 -11.62 -7.26 -1.70
N ASN A 119 -11.75 -8.56 -1.43
CA ASN A 119 -12.82 -9.40 -1.94
C ASN A 119 -13.01 -10.63 -1.03
N LYS A 120 -13.93 -11.54 -1.39
CA LYS A 120 -14.21 -12.74 -0.60
C LYS A 120 -12.98 -13.63 -0.31
N ARG A 121 -11.95 -13.57 -1.15
CA ARG A 121 -10.77 -14.45 -1.07
C ARG A 121 -9.51 -13.74 -0.58
N ARG A 122 -9.46 -12.41 -0.60
CA ARG A 122 -8.26 -11.63 -0.30
C ARG A 122 -8.54 -10.41 0.57
N VAL A 123 -7.55 -10.04 1.36
CA VAL A 123 -7.44 -8.73 1.98
C VAL A 123 -6.68 -7.79 1.05
N GLY A 124 -6.97 -6.50 1.15
CA GLY A 124 -6.10 -5.48 0.59
C GLY A 124 -4.95 -5.18 1.54
N VAL A 125 -3.92 -4.52 1.01
CA VAL A 125 -2.68 -4.22 1.76
C VAL A 125 -2.32 -2.73 1.76
N SER A 126 -3.17 -1.90 1.16
CA SER A 126 -3.02 -0.44 1.16
C SER A 126 -3.38 0.22 2.48
N ALA A 127 -4.03 -0.51 3.39
CA ALA A 127 -4.29 -0.09 4.75
C ALA A 127 -4.26 -1.33 5.65
N LEU A 128 -3.29 -1.42 6.55
CA LEU A 128 -3.17 -2.56 7.45
C LEU A 128 -2.38 -2.24 8.71
N TYR A 129 -2.58 -3.03 9.76
CA TYR A 129 -1.79 -3.03 10.97
C TYR A 129 -1.57 -4.44 11.50
N PHE A 130 -0.35 -4.70 11.97
CA PHE A 130 0.02 -5.89 12.71
C PHE A 130 0.64 -5.46 14.04
N PRO A 131 0.23 -6.07 15.16
CA PRO A 131 1.02 -6.02 16.39
C PRO A 131 2.47 -6.49 16.13
N PRO A 132 3.48 -5.96 16.84
CA PRO A 132 4.90 -6.22 16.55
C PRO A 132 5.33 -7.69 16.65
N ASP A 133 4.60 -8.50 17.42
CA ASP A 133 4.80 -9.92 17.65
C ASP A 133 4.00 -10.81 16.66
N ASN A 134 3.31 -10.21 15.68
CA ASN A 134 2.46 -10.95 14.76
C ASN A 134 3.27 -11.98 13.94
N PRO A 135 2.77 -13.22 13.76
CA PRO A 135 3.49 -14.28 13.04
C PRO A 135 3.71 -14.01 11.54
N ILE A 136 3.04 -13.03 10.93
CA ILE A 136 3.37 -12.56 9.58
C ILE A 136 4.72 -11.85 9.56
N ILE A 137 5.03 -11.04 10.57
CA ILE A 137 6.32 -10.35 10.69
C ILE A 137 7.42 -11.40 10.71
N LYS A 138 7.30 -12.41 11.57
CA LYS A 138 8.27 -13.52 11.64
C LYS A 138 8.43 -14.25 10.31
N ALA A 139 7.33 -14.52 9.59
CA ALA A 139 7.41 -15.16 8.28
C ALA A 139 8.21 -14.33 7.25
N PHE A 140 8.06 -13.01 7.27
CA PHE A 140 8.82 -12.10 6.41
C PHE A 140 10.29 -12.06 6.82
N GLU A 141 10.59 -12.02 8.12
CA GLU A 141 11.96 -12.09 8.63
C GLU A 141 12.67 -13.39 8.24
N ASP A 142 12.01 -14.53 8.39
CA ASP A 142 12.57 -15.84 8.04
C ASP A 142 12.85 -15.94 6.53
N TYR A 143 11.95 -15.39 5.70
CA TYR A 143 12.21 -15.28 4.27
C TYR A 143 13.41 -14.37 3.97
N TRP A 144 13.52 -13.25 4.69
CA TRP A 144 14.59 -12.29 4.50
C TRP A 144 15.96 -12.84 4.89
N ALA A 145 16.03 -13.58 6.00
CA ALA A 145 17.24 -14.24 6.50
C ALA A 145 17.66 -15.45 5.64
N GLY A 146 16.72 -16.05 4.89
CA GLY A 146 16.98 -17.18 4.02
C GLY A 146 17.57 -16.80 2.65
N THR A 147 18.03 -17.81 1.92
CA THR A 147 18.56 -17.69 0.55
C THR A 147 17.51 -18.01 -0.53
N GLU A 148 16.36 -18.56 -0.15
CA GLU A 148 15.30 -18.95 -1.06
C GLU A 148 14.65 -17.75 -1.76
N MET A 149 14.45 -17.81 -3.08
CA MET A 149 13.76 -16.77 -3.85
C MET A 149 12.23 -16.95 -3.84
N ILE A 150 11.75 -18.13 -3.47
CA ILE A 150 10.32 -18.49 -3.53
C ILE A 150 9.77 -18.51 -2.10
N PRO A 151 8.89 -17.56 -1.73
CA PRO A 151 8.34 -17.55 -0.40
C PRO A 151 7.52 -18.80 -0.06
N HIS A 152 7.69 -19.32 1.15
CA HIS A 152 7.10 -20.58 1.57
C HIS A 152 5.56 -20.54 1.65
N TRP A 153 4.97 -19.35 1.81
CA TRP A 153 3.53 -19.14 1.87
C TRP A 153 2.83 -19.19 0.51
N LEU A 154 3.58 -19.24 -0.60
CA LEU A 154 2.97 -19.31 -1.92
C LEU A 154 2.26 -20.64 -2.14
N GLY A 155 1.09 -20.57 -2.76
CA GLY A 155 0.34 -21.77 -3.16
C GLY A 155 0.94 -22.46 -4.38
N VAL A 156 0.51 -23.69 -4.64
CA VAL A 156 1.04 -24.60 -5.68
C VAL A 156 1.23 -23.91 -7.04
N LYS A 157 0.26 -23.10 -7.50
CA LYS A 157 0.37 -22.36 -8.78
C LYS A 157 1.62 -21.47 -8.87
N ARG A 158 1.93 -20.71 -7.81
CA ARG A 158 3.08 -19.78 -7.80
C ARG A 158 4.36 -20.41 -7.24
N ARG A 159 4.23 -21.41 -6.35
CA ARG A 159 5.37 -22.09 -5.71
C ARG A 159 5.98 -23.20 -6.55
N VAL A 160 5.17 -23.88 -7.38
CA VAL A 160 5.59 -25.07 -8.14
C VAL A 160 5.48 -24.82 -9.63
N TRP A 161 4.27 -24.57 -10.13
CA TRP A 161 4.02 -24.46 -11.58
C TRP A 161 4.72 -23.28 -12.24
N ARG A 162 4.72 -22.12 -11.58
CA ARG A 162 5.36 -20.90 -12.13
C ARG A 162 6.88 -21.05 -12.24
N PRO A 163 7.64 -21.48 -11.20
CA PRO A 163 9.06 -21.77 -11.33
C PRO A 163 9.39 -22.81 -12.41
N PHE A 164 8.60 -23.89 -12.50
CA PHE A 164 8.76 -24.90 -13.54
C PHE A 164 8.71 -24.29 -14.95
N TRP A 165 7.71 -23.45 -15.22
CA TRP A 165 7.58 -22.76 -16.50
C TRP A 165 8.68 -21.73 -16.76
N LEU A 166 9.11 -20.98 -15.73
CA LEU A 166 10.21 -20.01 -15.84
C LEU A 166 11.53 -20.71 -16.22
N LYS A 167 11.84 -21.85 -15.58
CA LYS A 167 13.01 -22.68 -15.93
C LYS A 167 12.95 -23.15 -17.37
N ARG A 168 11.80 -23.65 -17.84
CA ARG A 168 11.61 -24.07 -19.24
C ARG A 168 11.87 -22.94 -20.24
N LYS A 169 11.58 -21.69 -19.88
CA LYS A 169 11.81 -20.50 -20.70
C LYS A 169 13.17 -19.84 -20.51
N LYS A 170 14.05 -20.40 -19.65
CA LYS A 170 15.34 -19.79 -19.27
C LYS A 170 15.18 -18.37 -18.69
N ILE A 171 14.05 -18.11 -18.02
CA ILE A 171 13.80 -16.85 -17.30
C ILE A 171 14.21 -17.06 -15.84
N PRO A 172 14.97 -16.14 -15.21
CA PRO A 172 15.40 -16.29 -13.83
C PRO A 172 14.22 -16.33 -12.86
N ILE A 173 14.34 -17.13 -11.81
CA ILE A 173 13.34 -17.21 -10.74
C ILE A 173 13.59 -16.07 -9.77
N LEU A 174 12.96 -14.93 -10.07
CA LEU A 174 12.94 -13.75 -9.21
C LEU A 174 11.53 -13.51 -8.69
N PRO A 175 11.37 -12.93 -7.49
CA PRO A 175 10.11 -12.43 -6.96
C PRO A 175 9.20 -11.74 -7.98
N GLY A 176 9.73 -10.82 -8.79
CA GLY A 176 8.94 -10.13 -9.83
C GLY A 176 8.33 -11.09 -10.84
N ASN A 177 9.06 -12.15 -11.21
CA ASN A 177 8.62 -13.16 -12.18
C ASN A 177 7.60 -14.16 -11.60
N LEU A 178 7.58 -14.34 -10.27
CA LEU A 178 6.57 -15.12 -9.55
C LEU A 178 5.24 -14.35 -9.43
N GLY A 179 5.32 -13.03 -9.40
CA GLY A 179 4.22 -12.08 -9.60
C GLY A 179 4.16 -10.99 -8.54
N VAL A 180 3.62 -9.84 -8.92
CA VAL A 180 3.63 -8.62 -8.08
C VAL A 180 2.99 -8.81 -6.69
N THR A 181 1.94 -9.62 -6.56
CA THR A 181 1.13 -9.74 -5.33
C THR A 181 1.68 -10.74 -4.29
N ILE A 182 2.85 -11.36 -4.51
CA ILE A 182 3.35 -12.46 -3.68
C ILE A 182 3.69 -12.06 -2.24
N PHE A 183 4.06 -10.79 -2.01
CA PHE A 183 4.32 -10.20 -0.70
C PHE A 183 3.11 -9.39 -0.22
N GLY A 184 2.40 -8.71 -1.13
CA GLY A 184 1.16 -7.99 -0.86
C GLY A 184 -0.08 -8.88 -0.74
N ASN A 185 -1.16 -8.56 -1.47
CA ASN A 185 -2.49 -9.13 -1.26
C ASN A 185 -2.51 -10.67 -1.21
N ASP A 186 -1.83 -11.37 -2.13
CA ASP A 186 -1.86 -12.84 -2.15
C ASP A 186 -1.05 -13.42 -0.98
N GLY A 187 0.10 -12.82 -0.66
CA GLY A 187 0.97 -13.23 0.45
C GLY A 187 0.31 -13.06 1.80
N ILE A 188 -0.10 -11.84 2.12
CA ILE A 188 -0.78 -11.50 3.37
C ILE A 188 -2.07 -12.29 3.53
N SER A 189 -2.89 -12.44 2.48
CA SER A 189 -4.12 -13.22 2.55
C SER A 189 -3.87 -14.69 2.88
N ARG A 190 -2.78 -15.28 2.38
CA ARG A 190 -2.43 -16.68 2.66
C ARG A 190 -1.90 -16.86 4.07
N LEU A 191 -1.04 -15.96 4.52
CA LEU A 191 -0.52 -16.01 5.88
C LEU A 191 -1.62 -15.74 6.92
N ALA A 192 -2.50 -14.77 6.68
CA ALA A 192 -3.64 -14.51 7.55
C ALA A 192 -4.58 -15.73 7.67
N LYS A 193 -4.74 -16.52 6.58
CA LYS A 193 -5.49 -17.79 6.64
C LYS A 193 -4.73 -18.85 7.40
N LYS A 194 -3.42 -18.98 7.15
CA LYS A 194 -2.54 -19.94 7.83
C LYS A 194 -2.54 -19.74 9.35
N TYR A 195 -2.51 -18.48 9.79
CA TYR A 195 -2.47 -18.10 11.21
C TYR A 195 -3.85 -17.80 11.80
N GLY A 196 -4.94 -18.12 11.08
CA GLY A 196 -6.29 -18.11 11.65
C GLY A 196 -7.05 -16.78 11.63
N PHE A 197 -6.40 -15.62 11.53
CA PHE A 197 -7.08 -14.31 11.67
C PHE A 197 -7.65 -13.71 10.37
N PHE A 198 -7.65 -14.45 9.24
CA PHE A 198 -8.25 -13.95 8.00
C PHE A 198 -9.73 -13.61 8.17
N HIS A 199 -10.47 -14.32 9.02
CA HIS A 199 -11.91 -14.11 9.23
C HIS A 199 -12.22 -12.79 9.96
N GLU A 200 -11.26 -12.23 10.68
CA GLU A 200 -11.39 -10.97 11.44
C GLU A 200 -11.25 -9.71 10.57
N ALA A 201 -10.85 -9.86 9.30
CA ALA A 201 -10.68 -8.74 8.39
C ALA A 201 -12.00 -7.98 8.20
N LYS A 202 -11.92 -6.65 8.34
CA LYS A 202 -13.03 -5.71 8.18
C LYS A 202 -13.61 -5.76 6.79
N GLU A 203 -14.85 -5.28 6.68
CA GLU A 203 -15.57 -5.22 5.42
C GLU A 203 -14.83 -4.35 4.40
N LYS A 204 -15.07 -4.61 3.12
CA LYS A 204 -14.38 -3.87 2.05
C LYS A 204 -14.72 -2.39 2.09
N GLU A 205 -15.88 -2.00 2.61
CA GLU A 205 -16.33 -0.62 2.62
C GLU A 205 -15.47 0.32 3.48
N THR A 206 -14.55 -0.20 4.30
CA THR A 206 -13.62 0.63 5.08
C THR A 206 -12.58 1.36 4.22
N PHE A 207 -11.98 0.68 3.22
CA PHE A 207 -10.95 1.23 2.32
C PHE A 207 -11.07 0.80 0.84
N TYR A 208 -11.80 -0.27 0.56
CA TYR A 208 -11.92 -0.95 -0.73
C TYR A 208 -13.38 -0.96 -1.22
N TYR A 209 -14.11 0.13 -0.97
CA TYR A 209 -15.53 0.28 -1.28
C TYR A 209 -15.84 -0.14 -2.74
N TRP A 210 -14.99 0.33 -3.65
CA TRP A 210 -14.92 -0.14 -5.03
C TRP A 210 -13.58 -0.81 -5.34
N THR A 211 -13.61 -1.80 -6.24
CA THR A 211 -12.46 -2.63 -6.61
C THR A 211 -12.40 -2.85 -8.12
N GLY A 212 -11.21 -3.12 -8.67
CA GLY A 212 -11.02 -3.37 -10.10
C GLY A 212 -11.38 -2.13 -10.93
N ARG A 213 -12.14 -2.28 -12.02
CA ARG A 213 -12.56 -1.14 -12.85
C ARG A 213 -13.45 -0.15 -12.10
N LYS A 214 -14.22 -0.62 -11.11
CA LYS A 214 -15.14 0.20 -10.33
C LYS A 214 -14.43 1.26 -9.48
N THR A 215 -13.11 1.16 -9.26
CA THR A 215 -12.38 2.22 -8.55
C THR A 215 -12.45 3.55 -9.29
N GLU A 216 -12.72 3.55 -10.59
CA GLU A 216 -12.88 4.78 -11.38
C GLU A 216 -14.19 5.52 -11.11
N HIS A 217 -15.14 4.91 -10.42
CA HIS A 217 -16.39 5.58 -10.03
C HIS A 217 -16.15 6.83 -9.19
N ILE A 218 -15.00 6.94 -8.51
CA ILE A 218 -14.63 8.16 -7.77
C ILE A 218 -14.51 9.38 -8.69
N PHE A 219 -14.22 9.19 -9.98
CA PHE A 219 -14.07 10.28 -10.97
C PHE A 219 -15.38 10.61 -11.67
N GLU A 220 -16.45 9.87 -11.43
CA GLU A 220 -17.69 9.93 -12.19
C GLU A 220 -18.81 10.60 -11.36
N PRO A 221 -19.40 11.72 -11.83
CA PRO A 221 -20.46 12.43 -11.11
C PRO A 221 -21.69 11.55 -10.81
N ALA A 222 -21.96 10.55 -11.66
CA ALA A 222 -23.08 9.61 -11.47
C ALA A 222 -23.03 8.85 -10.12
N PHE A 223 -21.84 8.68 -9.54
CA PHE A 223 -21.68 8.03 -8.23
C PHE A 223 -21.58 9.03 -7.07
N GLY A 224 -21.36 10.31 -7.40
CA GLY A 224 -21.36 11.41 -6.45
C GLY A 224 -20.39 11.22 -5.29
N VAL A 225 -20.81 11.71 -4.12
CA VAL A 225 -20.17 11.47 -2.83
C VAL A 225 -20.86 10.37 -2.02
N ARG A 226 -21.64 9.50 -2.69
CA ARG A 226 -22.43 8.43 -2.04
C ARG A 226 -21.65 7.63 -0.99
N PRO A 227 -20.38 7.27 -1.19
CA PRO A 227 -19.67 6.51 -0.17
C PRO A 227 -19.53 7.20 1.19
N LEU A 228 -19.60 8.54 1.24
CA LEU A 228 -19.53 9.29 2.50
C LEU A 228 -20.74 9.04 3.41
N THR A 229 -21.84 8.48 2.88
CA THR A 229 -23.00 8.12 3.70
C THR A 229 -22.81 6.78 4.43
N ASP A 230 -21.78 6.00 4.07
CA ASP A 230 -21.45 4.75 4.76
C ASP A 230 -20.58 5.03 5.98
N SER A 231 -21.13 4.84 7.18
CA SER A 231 -20.42 5.05 8.44
C SER A 231 -19.22 4.12 8.64
N ARG A 232 -19.05 3.09 7.81
CA ARG A 232 -17.88 2.19 7.83
C ARG A 232 -16.70 2.74 7.03
N LEU A 233 -16.92 3.68 6.12
CA LEU A 233 -15.86 4.26 5.30
C LEU A 233 -14.83 4.99 6.17
N ILE A 234 -13.57 4.58 6.09
CA ILE A 234 -12.43 5.26 6.74
C ILE A 234 -11.66 6.07 5.72
N GLY A 235 -11.38 5.48 4.56
CA GLY A 235 -10.70 6.12 3.46
C GLY A 235 -10.91 5.38 2.15
N PHE A 236 -10.18 5.78 1.12
CA PHE A 236 -10.31 5.27 -0.23
C PHE A 236 -8.96 5.01 -0.86
N HIS A 237 -8.74 3.76 -1.29
CA HIS A 237 -7.57 3.44 -2.12
C HIS A 237 -7.79 3.85 -3.58
N ILE A 238 -6.97 4.78 -4.08
CA ILE A 238 -6.99 5.24 -5.48
C ILE A 238 -6.07 4.35 -6.33
N HIS A 239 -6.56 3.14 -6.62
CA HIS A 239 -5.79 2.13 -7.34
C HIS A 239 -5.46 2.53 -8.79
N ARG A 240 -6.46 2.96 -9.58
CA ARG A 240 -6.27 3.36 -10.99
C ARG A 240 -6.02 4.87 -11.09
N LYS A 241 -4.79 5.22 -11.49
CA LYS A 241 -4.28 6.60 -11.41
C LYS A 241 -4.38 7.39 -12.72
N THR A 242 -4.82 6.78 -13.82
CA THR A 242 -4.83 7.43 -15.15
C THR A 242 -5.65 8.72 -15.19
N LYS A 243 -6.75 8.79 -14.43
CA LYS A 243 -7.65 9.96 -14.38
C LYS A 243 -7.27 10.96 -13.28
N THR A 244 -6.26 10.70 -12.45
CA THR A 244 -5.96 11.56 -11.29
C THR A 244 -5.31 12.89 -11.68
N THR A 245 -4.76 12.99 -12.90
CA THR A 245 -4.18 14.23 -13.44
C THR A 245 -5.17 15.02 -14.30
N GLN A 246 -6.35 14.47 -14.56
CA GLN A 246 -7.38 15.16 -15.32
C GLN A 246 -8.12 16.13 -14.39
N ARG A 247 -8.65 17.22 -14.96
CA ARG A 247 -9.49 18.16 -14.22
C ARG A 247 -10.66 17.39 -13.59
N PRO A 248 -10.84 17.44 -12.26
CA PRO A 248 -11.91 16.70 -11.59
C PRO A 248 -13.29 17.12 -12.10
N GLN A 249 -14.15 16.16 -12.41
CA GLN A 249 -15.51 16.44 -12.87
C GLN A 249 -16.37 16.88 -11.69
N GLU A 250 -17.03 18.03 -11.82
CA GLU A 250 -17.93 18.55 -10.77
C GLU A 250 -18.99 17.51 -10.38
N GLY A 251 -19.25 17.41 -9.07
CA GLY A 251 -20.15 16.40 -8.51
C GLY A 251 -19.51 15.04 -8.25
N SER A 252 -18.34 14.71 -8.83
CA SER A 252 -17.64 13.45 -8.52
C SER A 252 -17.02 13.45 -7.11
N PHE A 253 -16.78 12.24 -6.56
CA PHE A 253 -16.04 12.10 -5.29
C PHE A 253 -14.65 12.73 -5.38
N TYR A 254 -13.94 12.57 -6.50
CA TYR A 254 -12.60 13.12 -6.69
C TYR A 254 -12.62 14.65 -6.70
N HIS A 255 -13.61 15.28 -7.33
CA HIS A 255 -13.81 16.73 -7.25
C HIS A 255 -14.08 17.19 -5.81
N TRP A 256 -14.93 16.47 -5.07
CA TRP A 256 -15.14 16.72 -3.64
C TRP A 256 -13.84 16.56 -2.83
N ALA A 257 -13.05 15.53 -3.11
CA ALA A 257 -11.81 15.23 -2.40
C ALA A 257 -10.75 16.32 -2.61
N VAL A 258 -10.59 16.78 -3.86
CA VAL A 258 -9.69 17.88 -4.24
C VAL A 258 -10.14 19.19 -3.63
N SER A 259 -11.43 19.53 -3.68
CA SER A 259 -11.92 20.82 -3.16
C SER A 259 -11.72 21.01 -1.65
N ARG A 260 -11.54 19.90 -0.92
CA ARG A 260 -11.29 19.88 0.53
C ARG A 260 -9.83 20.12 0.90
N ILE A 261 -8.90 20.07 -0.04
CA ILE A 261 -7.48 20.32 0.19
C ILE A 261 -7.15 21.67 -0.47
N PRO A 262 -7.00 22.77 0.29
CA PRO A 262 -6.77 24.10 -0.29
C PRO A 262 -5.56 24.14 -1.24
N GLU A 263 -4.47 23.51 -0.83
CA GLU A 263 -3.23 23.34 -1.62
C GLU A 263 -3.43 22.50 -2.88
N ALA A 264 -4.52 21.72 -2.97
CA ALA A 264 -4.80 20.88 -4.11
C ALA A 264 -5.46 21.62 -5.28
N HIS A 265 -6.05 22.79 -5.06
CA HIS A 265 -6.63 23.60 -6.15
C HIS A 265 -5.56 24.05 -7.14
N ASP A 266 -4.35 24.32 -6.64
CA ASP A 266 -3.20 24.70 -7.47
C ASP A 266 -2.57 23.50 -8.20
N LEU A 267 -2.94 22.27 -7.84
CA LEU A 267 -2.42 21.07 -8.50
C LEU A 267 -3.03 20.83 -9.89
N PHE A 268 -4.17 21.44 -10.18
CA PHE A 268 -4.93 21.22 -11.43
C PHE A 268 -5.10 22.49 -12.28
N ARG A 269 -4.32 23.54 -11.98
CA ARG A 269 -4.26 24.74 -12.83
C ARG A 269 -3.45 24.49 -14.09
#